data_AF-A0A0S8CT30-F1
#
_entry.id   AF-A0A0S8CT30-F1
#
_cell.length_a   1.000
_cell.length_b   1.000
_cell.length_c   1.000
_cell.angle_alpha   90.00
_cell.angle_beta   90.00
_cell.angle_gamma   90.00
#
_symmetry.space_group_name_H-M   'P 1'
#
loop_
_entity.id
_entity.type
_entity.pdbx_description
1 polymer ?
#
loop_
_entity_poly.entity_id
_entity_poly.type
_entity_poly.pdbx_seq_one_letter_code
_entity_poly.pdbx_strand_id
1 'polypeptide(L)' 'MINAVILNYVTFVYFASFMLYLLMMVMGKEVFGRLATVVTSLGLLGHTTAIILRWIESYQLGIGHA' A
#
# COMPACT_ATOMS: atom_id res chain seq x y z
N MET A 1 -6.80 20.00 -2.76
CA MET A 1 -5.51 19.51 -3.29
C MET A 1 -5.54 18.01 -3.12
N ILE A 2 -5.43 17.22 -4.20
CA ILE A 2 -5.43 15.75 -4.10
C ILE A 2 -4.30 15.35 -3.16
N ASN A 3 -4.66 14.95 -1.94
CA ASN A 3 -3.68 14.71 -0.90
C ASN A 3 -3.08 13.31 -1.11
N ALA A 4 -1.95 13.26 -1.81
CA ALA A 4 -1.25 12.00 -2.14
C ALA A 4 -0.45 11.42 -0.96
N VAL A 5 -0.54 12.00 0.23
CA VAL A 5 0.24 11.57 1.41
C VAL A 5 0.00 10.11 1.75
N ILE A 6 -1.25 9.64 1.69
CA ILE A 6 -1.59 8.25 1.98
C ILE A 6 -0.93 7.30 0.95
N LEU A 7 -0.97 7.64 -0.34
CA LEU A 7 -0.33 6.83 -1.40
C LEU A 7 1.20 6.81 -1.29
N ASN A 8 1.81 7.91 -0.84
CA ASN A 8 3.26 7.95 -0.57
C ASN A 8 3.63 6.94 0.52
N TYR A 9 2.91 6.92 1.65
CA TYR A 9 3.17 5.94 2.71
C TYR A 9 2.95 4.50 2.24
N VAL A 10 1.90 4.25 1.44
CA VAL A 10 1.63 2.93 0.86
C VAL A 10 2.80 2.43 -0.01
N THR A 11 3.47 3.33 -0.73
CA THR A 11 4.68 2.98 -1.51
C THR A 11 5.80 2.45 -0.60
N PHE A 12 6.03 3.09 0.55
CA PHE A 12 7.01 2.61 1.53
C PHE A 12 6.60 1.28 2.18
N VAL A 13 5.30 1.05 2.40
CA VAL A 13 4.79 -0.25 2.89
C VAL A 13 5.10 -1.37 1.89
N TYR A 14 4.86 -1.16 0.60
CA TYR A 14 5.21 -2.15 -0.42
C TYR A 14 6.72 -2.35 -0.55
N PHE A 15 7.53 -1.29 -0.41
CA PHE A 15 8.97 -1.43 -0.35
C PHE A 15 9.41 -2.29 0.84
N ALA A 16 8.82 -2.10 2.01
CA ALA A 16 9.08 -2.94 3.19
C ALA A 16 8.66 -4.41 2.95
N SER A 17 7.50 -4.65 2.33
CA SER A 17 7.10 -6.01 1.91
C SER A 17 8.12 -6.66 0.99
N PHE A 18 8.61 -5.92 -0.01
CA PHE A 18 9.63 -6.39 -0.93
C PHE A 18 10.92 -6.76 -0.18
N MET A 19 11.38 -5.93 0.75
CA MET A 19 12.54 -6.22 1.60
C MET A 19 12.35 -7.50 2.43
N LEU A 20 11.16 -7.72 2.99
CA LEU A 20 10.86 -8.93 3.76
C LEU A 20 10.86 -10.19 2.88
N TYR A 21 10.29 -10.13 1.68
CA TYR A 21 10.40 -11.24 0.73
C TYR A 21 11.85 -11.49 0.29
N LEU A 22 12.64 -10.43 0.07
CA LEU A 22 14.06 -10.56 -0.24
C LEU A 22 14.81 -11.26 0.89
N LEU A 23 14.57 -10.88 2.16
CA LEU A 23 15.15 -11.54 3.33
C LEU A 23 14.71 -13.00 3.44
N MET A 24 13.45 -13.31 3.13
CA MET A 24 12.98 -14.70 3.06
C MET A 24 13.79 -15.51 2.05
N MET A 25 13.99 -14.97 0.83
CA MET A 25 14.75 -15.66 -0.23
C MET A 25 16.22 -15.84 0.13
N VAL A 26 16.86 -14.81 0.70
CA VAL A 26 18.29 -14.84 1.05
C VAL A 26 18.55 -15.71 2.28
N MET A 27 17.69 -15.66 3.29
CA MET A 27 17.88 -16.39 4.56
C MET A 27 17.24 -17.78 4.55
N GLY A 28 16.37 -18.10 3.58
CA GLY A 28 15.63 -19.35 3.50
C GLY A 28 14.62 -19.55 4.64
N LYS A 29 14.25 -18.49 5.36
CA LYS A 29 13.35 -18.56 6.53
C LYS A 29 11.94 -18.12 6.16
N GLU A 30 10.97 -19.02 6.31
CA GLU A 30 9.56 -18.76 6.01
C GLU A 30 8.93 -17.65 6.86
N VAL A 31 9.47 -17.39 8.06
CA VAL A 31 8.99 -16.33 8.96
C VAL A 31 8.96 -14.98 8.25
N PHE A 32 9.99 -14.65 7.47
CA PHE A 32 10.03 -13.39 6.73
C PHE A 32 9.00 -13.34 5.61
N GLY A 33 8.73 -14.47 4.95
CA GLY A 33 7.70 -14.56 3.91
C GLY A 33 6.29 -14.39 4.48
N ARG A 34 6.02 -14.96 5.67
CA ARG A 34 4.73 -14.79 6.35
C ARG A 34 4.53 -13.32 6.78
N LEU A 35 5.57 -12.69 7.33
CA LEU A 35 5.53 -11.26 7.66
C LEU A 35 5.35 -10.40 6.41
N ALA A 36 6.09 -10.68 5.33
CA ALA A 36 5.96 -9.97 4.05
C ALA A 36 4.54 -10.04 3.50
N THR A 37 3.91 -11.22 3.60
CA THR A 37 2.52 -11.42 3.15
C THR A 37 1.54 -10.57 3.96
N VAL A 38 1.66 -10.54 5.29
CA VAL A 38 0.82 -9.70 6.16
C VAL A 38 1.01 -8.22 5.83
N VAL A 39 2.25 -7.75 5.70
CA VAL A 39 2.55 -6.35 5.36
C VAL A 39 2.00 -5.99 3.98
N THR A 40 2.08 -6.91 3.01
CA THR A 40 1.52 -6.72 1.67
C THR A 40 0.00 -6.62 1.70
N SER A 41 -0.67 -7.46 2.48
CA SER A 41 -2.14 -7.39 2.65
C SER A 41 -2.57 -6.06 3.28
N LEU A 42 -1.85 -5.58 4.30
CA LEU A 42 -2.11 -4.26 4.89
C LEU A 42 -1.84 -3.12 3.89
N GLY A 43 -0.75 -3.21 3.12
CA GLY A 43 -0.44 -2.28 2.04
C GLY A 43 -1.53 -2.22 0.98
N LEU A 44 -2.08 -3.39 0.59
CA LEU A 44 -3.18 -3.48 -0.37
C LEU A 44 -4.45 -2.82 0.15
N LEU A 45 -4.85 -3.13 1.38
CA LEU A 45 -6.01 -2.50 2.02
C LEU A 45 -5.85 -0.99 2.13
N GLY A 46 -4.67 -0.52 2.54
CA GLY A 46 -4.34 0.91 2.60
C GLY A 46 -4.40 1.57 1.23
N HIS A 47 -3.86 0.91 0.19
CA HIS A 47 -3.90 1.39 -1.18
C HIS A 47 -5.34 1.53 -1.69
N THR A 48 -6.15 0.47 -1.54
CA THR A 48 -7.56 0.48 -1.96
C THR A 48 -8.34 1.58 -1.25
N THR A 49 -8.13 1.75 0.05
CA THR A 49 -8.77 2.82 0.83
C THR A 49 -8.35 4.20 0.33
N ALA A 50 -7.07 4.40 0.02
CA ALA A 50 -6.56 5.66 -0.50
C ALA A 50 -7.20 6.03 -1.85
N ILE A 51 -7.39 5.06 -2.74
CA ILE A 51 -8.07 5.27 -4.03
C ILE A 51 -9.53 5.64 -3.80
N ILE A 52 -10.25 4.94 -2.93
CA ILE A 52 -11.67 5.23 -2.64
C ILE A 52 -11.81 6.65 -2.08
N LEU A 53 -10.98 7.04 -1.11
CA LEU A 53 -10.99 8.38 -0.54
C LEU A 53 -10.73 9.44 -1.61
N ARG A 54 -9.78 9.19 -2.51
CA ARG A 54 -9.48 10.08 -3.64
C ARG A 54 -10.67 10.19 -4.61
N TRP A 55 -11.40 9.10 -4.85
CA TRP A 55 -12.60 9.14 -5.68
C TRP A 55 -13.68 10.01 -5.02
N ILE A 56 -13.94 9.82 -3.73
CA ILE A 56 -14.90 10.64 -2.97
C ILE A 56 -14.52 12.12 -3.03
N GLU A 57 -13.24 12.45 -2.85
CA GLU A 57 -12.75 13.83 -2.94
C GLU A 57 -12.96 14.41 -4.35
N SER A 58 -12.81 13.61 -5.41
CA SER A 58 -13.11 14.03 -6.79
C SER A 58 -14.58 14.39 -7.01
N TYR A 59 -15.50 13.60 -6.43
CA TYR A 59 -16.93 13.93 -6.45
C TYR A 59 -17.23 15.24 -5.72
N GLN A 60 -16.59 15.46 -4.57
CA GLN A 60 -16.76 16.69 -3.78
C GLN A 60 -16.24 17.94 -4.51
N LEU A 61 -15.19 17.78 -5.32
CA LEU A 61 -14.65 18.85 -6.16
C LEU A 61 -15.52 19.14 -7.41
N GLY A 62 -16.62 18.42 -7.62
CA GLY A 62 -17.52 18.63 -8.76
C GLY A 62 -16.94 18.17 -10.11
N ILE A 63 -15.79 17.49 -10.09
CA ILE A 63 -15.13 16.92 -11.28
C ILE A 63 -15.88 15.67 -11.75
N GLY A 64 -16.67 15.06 -10.85
CA GLY A 64 -17.53 13.92 -11.15
C GLY A 64 -16.73 12.63 -11.10
N HIS A 65 -15.58 12.51 -11.76
CA HIS A 65 -14.72 11.32 -11.76
C HIS A 65 -13.24 11.76 -11.67
N ALA A 66 -12.41 11.06 -10.89
CA ALA A 66 -10.95 11.18 -10.94
C ALA A 66 -10.34 10.02 -11.72
#